data_AF-A0A6L5HN07-F1
#
_entry.id   AF-A0A6L5HN07-F1
#
_cell.length_a   1.000
_cell.length_b   1.000
_cell.length_c   1.000
_cell.angle_alpha   90.00
_cell.angle_beta   90.00
_cell.angle_gamma   90.00
#
_symmetry.space_group_name_H-M   'P 1'
#
loop_
_entity.id
_entity.type
_entity.pdbx_description
1 polymer ?
#
loop_
_entity_poly.entity_id
_entity_poly.type
_entity_poly.pdbx_seq_one_letter_code
_entity_poly.pdbx_strand_id
1 'polypeptide(L)'
;MRRLGIRLLGTSAALDELRQALAPYGHELAAQAPAIDLLIEDGSQPVPQALAGMAVMSLRLSIGAMSEWGLPVLQIRCYDRLQQLLAVLDIAPPSCGNGQQLRRQAIARLIEWVALQVSGFSRNPGHFAQRASASTVPEQSLEGLDGLAYLHRFNRTDDPGLMQKARTPLIKQLEHGLRTFADRPALEIAGLTLSYRQLLRHSLAIQQVLQPLLGPGQAPVVGICLDKSAGLYASILATLGCGAVYLPLEPGHPLPRQQAMLENAGAVVLLDDGQHPLRRHFMAVDVSRIDSQHVAGREKVELLFEVNRLSISYGPCNGIA
;
A
#
# COMPACT_ATOMS: atom_id res chain seq x y z
N MET A 1 29.68 -27.13 -34.06
CA MET A 1 29.47 -26.19 -32.95
C MET A 1 30.40 -26.58 -31.82
N ARG A 2 31.15 -25.64 -31.25
CA ARG A 2 32.03 -25.92 -30.12
C ARG A 2 31.18 -26.07 -28.85
N ARG A 3 31.44 -27.12 -28.07
CA ARG A 3 30.87 -27.27 -26.73
C ARG A 3 31.50 -26.22 -25.82
N LEU A 4 30.66 -25.32 -25.28
CA LEU A 4 31.11 -24.25 -24.37
C LEU A 4 30.96 -24.65 -22.90
N GLY A 5 31.93 -24.26 -22.07
CA GLY A 5 31.74 -24.15 -20.62
C GLY A 5 31.08 -22.81 -20.28
N ILE A 6 29.87 -22.85 -19.70
CA ILE A 6 29.08 -21.64 -19.42
C ILE A 6 28.89 -21.48 -17.92
N ARG A 7 29.29 -20.32 -17.38
CA ARG A 7 29.04 -19.96 -15.99
C ARG A 7 27.90 -18.94 -15.93
N LEU A 8 26.90 -19.22 -15.10
CA LEU A 8 25.81 -18.28 -14.78
C LEU A 8 26.08 -17.68 -13.39
N LEU A 9 26.00 -16.35 -13.26
CA LEU A 9 26.21 -15.60 -12.02
C LEU A 9 25.05 -14.64 -11.74
N GLY A 10 24.41 -14.79 -10.58
CA GLY A 10 23.31 -13.95 -10.15
C GLY A 10 22.25 -14.69 -9.34
N THR A 11 21.28 -13.94 -8.82
CA THR A 11 20.20 -14.40 -7.93
C THR A 11 18.80 -14.25 -8.52
N SER A 12 18.64 -13.72 -9.73
CA SER A 12 17.30 -13.56 -10.31
C SER A 12 16.66 -14.91 -10.67
N ALA A 13 15.35 -15.01 -10.49
CA ALA A 13 14.57 -16.17 -10.93
C ALA A 13 14.68 -16.39 -12.45
N ALA A 14 14.84 -15.31 -13.24
CA ALA A 14 15.05 -15.40 -14.68
C ALA A 14 16.37 -16.12 -15.03
N LEU A 15 17.44 -15.87 -14.26
CA LEU A 15 18.72 -16.56 -14.44
C LEU A 15 18.63 -18.04 -14.04
N ASP A 16 17.83 -18.37 -13.02
CA ASP A 16 17.56 -19.74 -12.63
C ASP A 16 16.79 -20.51 -13.71
N GLU A 17 15.76 -19.90 -14.32
CA GLU A 17 15.05 -20.50 -15.46
C GLU A 17 15.98 -20.66 -16.68
N LEU A 18 16.85 -19.68 -16.95
CA LEU A 18 17.87 -19.77 -17.99
C LEU A 18 18.84 -20.94 -17.74
N ARG A 19 19.26 -21.16 -16.49
CA ARG A 19 20.11 -22.30 -16.10
C ARG A 19 19.46 -23.62 -16.46
N GLN A 20 18.18 -23.79 -16.15
CA GLN A 20 17.44 -25.01 -16.47
C GLN A 20 17.28 -25.19 -17.97
N ALA A 21 17.00 -24.11 -18.70
CA ALA A 21 16.77 -24.15 -20.14
C ALA A 21 18.04 -24.37 -20.97
N LEU A 22 19.22 -23.93 -20.50
CA LEU A 22 20.49 -24.12 -21.21
C LEU A 22 21.11 -25.52 -21.00
N ALA A 23 20.72 -26.24 -19.93
CA ALA A 23 21.28 -27.56 -19.61
C ALA A 23 21.14 -28.61 -20.73
N PRO A 24 20.01 -28.69 -21.46
CA PRO A 24 19.84 -29.65 -22.56
C PRO A 24 20.65 -29.32 -23.82
N TYR A 25 21.15 -28.09 -23.99
CA TYR A 25 21.88 -27.65 -25.19
C TYR A 25 23.33 -28.18 -25.25
N GLY A 26 23.71 -29.08 -24.33
CA GLY A 26 25.01 -29.72 -24.33
C GLY A 26 26.15 -28.85 -23.78
N HIS A 27 25.86 -27.67 -23.25
CA HIS A 27 26.86 -26.82 -22.58
C HIS A 27 27.09 -27.27 -21.14
N GLU A 28 28.34 -27.23 -20.67
CA GLU A 28 28.64 -27.55 -19.28
C GLU A 28 28.34 -26.34 -18.40
N LEU A 29 27.18 -26.39 -17.74
CA LEU A 29 26.76 -25.44 -16.72
C LEU A 29 27.36 -25.83 -15.36
N ALA A 30 28.67 -25.74 -15.21
CA ALA A 30 29.33 -26.18 -13.98
C ALA A 30 29.79 -25.00 -13.12
N ALA A 31 29.60 -25.13 -11.80
CA ALA A 31 30.31 -24.31 -10.82
C ALA A 31 31.81 -24.62 -10.76
N GLN A 32 32.23 -25.73 -11.39
CA GLN A 32 33.56 -26.33 -11.32
C GLN A 32 34.06 -26.79 -12.71
N ALA A 33 33.58 -26.19 -13.81
CA ALA A 33 34.11 -26.50 -15.15
C ALA A 33 35.62 -26.20 -15.17
N PRO A 34 36.47 -27.08 -15.72
CA PRO A 34 37.92 -26.88 -15.74
C PRO A 34 38.34 -25.68 -16.62
N ALA A 35 37.52 -25.32 -17.60
CA ALA A 35 37.65 -24.10 -18.39
C ALA A 35 36.27 -23.50 -18.64
N ILE A 36 36.10 -22.22 -18.30
CA ILE A 36 34.90 -21.45 -18.60
C ILE A 36 35.18 -20.73 -19.93
N ASP A 37 34.21 -20.71 -20.84
CA ASP A 37 34.32 -20.03 -22.13
C ASP A 37 33.49 -18.75 -22.16
N LEU A 38 32.35 -18.76 -21.47
CA LEU A 38 31.39 -17.67 -21.42
C LEU A 38 30.80 -17.53 -20.02
N LEU A 39 30.85 -16.32 -19.48
CA LEU A 39 30.11 -15.90 -18.31
C LEU A 39 28.80 -15.24 -18.76
N ILE A 40 27.69 -15.58 -18.12
CA ILE A 40 26.41 -14.88 -18.28
C ILE A 40 26.00 -14.39 -16.90
N GLU A 41 25.79 -13.09 -16.75
CA GLU A 41 25.43 -12.48 -15.47
C GLU A 41 24.24 -11.53 -15.62
N ASP A 42 23.47 -11.33 -14.56
CA ASP A 42 22.17 -10.64 -14.59
C ASP A 42 22.13 -9.30 -13.84
N GLY A 43 23.27 -8.82 -13.35
CA GLY A 43 23.43 -7.56 -12.63
C GLY A 43 23.03 -7.60 -11.16
N SER A 44 22.58 -8.73 -10.62
CA SER A 44 22.22 -8.86 -9.20
C SER A 44 23.44 -9.00 -8.28
N GLN A 45 24.59 -9.40 -8.83
CA GLN A 45 25.83 -9.61 -8.08
C GLN A 45 27.03 -9.04 -8.82
N PRO A 46 28.06 -8.54 -8.12
CA PRO A 46 29.29 -8.08 -8.76
C PRO A 46 30.05 -9.27 -9.36
N VAL A 47 30.61 -9.07 -10.56
CA VAL A 47 31.45 -10.09 -11.22
C VAL A 47 32.78 -10.25 -10.45
N PRO A 48 33.12 -11.44 -9.94
CA PRO A 48 34.39 -11.67 -9.23
C PRO A 48 35.60 -11.40 -10.13
N GLN A 49 36.67 -10.85 -9.56
CA GLN A 49 37.88 -10.50 -10.31
C GLN A 49 38.52 -11.69 -11.05
N ALA A 50 38.40 -12.90 -10.48
CA ALA A 50 38.86 -14.14 -11.13
C ALA A 50 38.16 -14.44 -12.47
N LEU A 51 36.94 -13.92 -12.67
CA LEU A 51 36.15 -14.09 -13.89
C LEU A 51 36.17 -12.85 -14.80
N ALA A 52 36.82 -11.76 -14.38
CA ALA A 52 36.90 -10.53 -15.16
C ALA A 52 37.65 -10.72 -16.49
N GLY A 53 38.48 -11.76 -16.60
CA GLY A 53 39.25 -12.10 -17.81
C GLY A 53 38.45 -12.86 -18.89
N MET A 54 37.15 -13.11 -18.70
CA MET A 54 36.34 -14.05 -19.52
C MET A 54 35.36 -13.36 -20.47
N ALA A 55 35.04 -13.99 -21.61
CA ALA A 55 33.95 -13.47 -22.45
C ALA A 55 32.67 -13.43 -21.60
N VAL A 56 31.92 -12.33 -21.67
CA VAL A 56 30.77 -12.11 -20.80
C VAL A 56 29.57 -11.61 -21.61
N MET A 57 28.39 -12.11 -21.23
CA MET A 57 27.09 -11.53 -21.56
C MET A 57 26.48 -10.97 -20.28
N SER A 58 26.54 -9.65 -20.15
CA SER A 58 26.03 -8.91 -19.01
C SER A 58 24.60 -8.45 -19.31
N LEU A 59 23.61 -9.06 -18.66
CA LEU A 59 22.19 -8.85 -18.94
C LEU A 59 21.62 -7.77 -18.01
N ARG A 60 20.96 -6.75 -18.57
CA ARG A 60 20.30 -5.68 -17.82
C ARG A 60 18.86 -5.52 -18.26
N LEU A 61 17.98 -5.24 -17.31
CA LEU A 61 16.57 -4.96 -17.54
C LEU A 61 16.35 -3.44 -17.53
N SER A 62 15.59 -2.95 -18.49
CA SER A 62 14.98 -1.63 -18.45
C SER A 62 13.46 -1.76 -18.44
N ILE A 63 12.82 -1.04 -17.51
CA ILE A 63 11.36 -0.94 -17.39
C ILE A 63 10.94 0.44 -17.89
N GLY A 64 10.32 0.47 -19.07
CA GLY A 64 9.97 1.69 -19.78
C GLY A 64 8.58 2.26 -19.44
N ALA A 65 8.07 3.07 -20.36
CA ALA A 65 6.76 3.68 -20.24
C ALA A 65 5.63 2.63 -20.19
N MET A 66 4.52 3.02 -19.58
CA MET A 66 3.32 2.20 -19.51
C MET A 66 2.60 2.18 -20.86
N SER A 67 2.15 1.00 -21.27
CA SER A 67 1.20 0.84 -22.37
C SER A 67 -0.23 1.19 -21.94
N GLU A 68 -1.13 1.26 -22.92
CA GLU A 68 -2.57 1.38 -22.72
C GLU A 68 -3.16 0.26 -21.84
N TRP A 69 -2.51 -0.89 -21.78
CA TRP A 69 -2.95 -2.05 -20.99
C TRP A 69 -2.50 -1.98 -19.52
N GLY A 70 -1.84 -0.88 -19.11
CA GLY A 70 -1.39 -0.70 -17.74
C GLY A 70 -0.19 -1.59 -17.37
N LEU A 71 0.67 -1.90 -18.34
CA LEU A 71 1.92 -2.63 -18.13
C LEU A 71 3.10 -1.94 -18.82
N PRO A 72 4.32 -2.03 -18.26
CA PRO A 72 5.51 -1.47 -18.90
C PRO A 72 5.86 -2.15 -20.23
N VAL A 73 6.46 -1.38 -21.13
CA VAL A 73 7.35 -1.95 -22.16
C VAL A 73 8.67 -2.34 -21.50
N LEU A 74 9.17 -3.54 -21.79
CA LEU A 74 10.43 -4.01 -21.25
C LEU A 74 11.49 -4.08 -22.35
N GLN A 75 12.73 -3.83 -21.96
CA GLN A 75 13.89 -4.02 -22.80
C GLN A 75 14.96 -4.77 -22.01
N ILE A 76 15.51 -5.85 -22.58
CA ILE A 76 16.68 -6.54 -22.02
C ILE A 76 17.89 -6.21 -22.89
N ARG A 77 18.96 -5.78 -22.25
CA ARG A 77 20.20 -5.35 -22.89
C ARG A 77 21.31 -6.31 -22.52
N CYS A 78 22.12 -6.67 -23.50
CA CYS A 78 23.30 -7.52 -23.31
C CYS A 78 24.56 -6.71 -23.59
N TYR A 79 25.48 -6.71 -22.65
CA TYR A 79 26.78 -6.04 -22.77
C TYR A 79 27.93 -7.04 -22.78
N ASP A 80 29.05 -6.63 -23.38
CA ASP A 80 30.31 -7.33 -23.27
C ASP A 80 31.10 -6.91 -22.02
N ARG A 81 32.34 -7.39 -21.92
CA ARG A 81 33.23 -7.08 -20.81
C ARG A 81 33.65 -5.61 -20.76
N LEU A 82 33.72 -4.95 -21.91
CA LEU A 82 34.08 -3.54 -22.05
C LEU A 82 32.84 -2.64 -21.91
N GLN A 83 31.72 -3.18 -21.43
CA GLN A 83 30.43 -2.50 -21.28
C GLN A 83 29.92 -1.93 -22.61
N GLN A 84 30.29 -2.57 -23.73
CA GLN A 84 29.75 -2.25 -25.04
C GLN A 84 28.46 -3.04 -25.27
N LEU A 85 27.43 -2.34 -25.76
CA LEU A 85 26.13 -2.94 -26.00
C LEU A 85 26.20 -3.89 -27.20
N LEU A 86 25.98 -5.18 -26.94
CA LEU A 86 26.01 -6.24 -27.94
C LEU A 86 24.68 -6.39 -28.65
N ALA A 87 23.61 -6.49 -27.87
CA ALA A 87 22.30 -6.83 -28.38
C ALA A 87 21.20 -6.31 -27.45
N VAL A 88 20.02 -6.12 -28.04
CA VAL A 88 18.82 -5.65 -27.35
C VAL A 88 17.66 -6.57 -27.68
N LEU A 89 16.84 -6.89 -26.68
CA LEU A 89 15.59 -7.64 -26.79
C LEU A 89 14.44 -6.75 -26.29
N ASP A 90 13.59 -6.32 -27.21
CA ASP A 90 12.37 -5.59 -26.88
C ASP A 90 11.22 -6.57 -26.59
N ILE A 91 10.49 -6.33 -25.50
CA ILE A 91 9.37 -7.16 -25.08
C ILE A 91 8.14 -6.25 -24.91
N ALA A 92 7.20 -6.39 -25.83
CA ALA A 92 5.93 -5.69 -25.79
C ALA A 92 5.00 -6.29 -24.71
N PRO A 93 4.25 -5.45 -23.97
CA PRO A 93 3.31 -5.92 -22.96
C PRO A 93 2.11 -6.63 -23.60
N PRO A 94 1.55 -7.66 -22.95
CA PRO A 94 0.33 -8.32 -23.40
C PRO A 94 -0.90 -7.43 -23.20
N SER A 95 -1.95 -7.66 -23.99
CA SER A 95 -3.21 -6.89 -23.96
C SER A 95 -4.11 -7.17 -22.76
N CYS A 96 -3.70 -8.03 -21.82
CA CYS A 96 -4.51 -8.39 -20.65
C CYS A 96 -4.28 -7.48 -19.43
N GLY A 97 -3.15 -6.76 -19.39
CA GLY A 97 -2.77 -5.99 -18.20
C GLY A 97 -2.29 -6.84 -17.02
N ASN A 98 -2.10 -8.16 -17.22
CA ASN A 98 -1.59 -9.09 -16.22
C ASN A 98 -0.05 -9.14 -16.24
N GLY A 99 0.57 -8.60 -15.20
CA GLY A 99 2.01 -8.52 -15.09
C GLY A 99 2.71 -9.87 -14.92
N GLN A 100 2.04 -10.88 -14.35
CA GLN A 100 2.58 -12.24 -14.30
C GLN A 100 2.67 -12.87 -15.71
N GLN A 101 1.72 -12.54 -16.60
CA GLN A 101 1.82 -12.96 -18.00
C GLN A 101 2.98 -12.26 -18.71
N LEU A 102 3.16 -10.96 -18.48
CA LEU A 102 4.33 -10.21 -19.00
C LEU A 102 5.64 -10.81 -18.48
N ARG A 103 5.74 -11.11 -17.18
CA ARG A 103 6.93 -11.74 -16.57
C ARG A 103 7.26 -13.07 -17.25
N ARG A 104 6.28 -13.97 -17.39
CA ARG A 104 6.48 -15.28 -18.06
C ARG A 104 6.90 -15.12 -19.51
N GLN A 105 6.25 -14.21 -20.25
CA GLN A 105 6.62 -13.90 -21.63
C GLN A 105 8.06 -13.36 -21.73
N ALA A 106 8.44 -12.45 -20.83
CA ALA A 106 9.77 -11.87 -20.79
C ALA A 106 10.85 -12.93 -20.55
N ILE A 107 10.63 -13.82 -19.57
CA ILE A 107 11.56 -14.91 -19.27
C ILE A 107 11.66 -15.90 -20.44
N ALA A 108 10.54 -16.31 -21.03
CA ALA A 108 10.54 -17.21 -22.19
C ALA A 108 11.32 -16.61 -23.38
N ARG A 109 11.06 -15.33 -23.70
CA ARG A 109 11.76 -14.61 -24.77
C ARG A 109 13.25 -14.44 -24.47
N LEU A 110 13.60 -14.17 -23.21
CA LEU A 110 14.99 -14.07 -22.76
C LEU A 110 15.74 -15.38 -22.99
N ILE A 111 15.14 -16.51 -22.60
CA ILE A 111 15.73 -17.84 -22.76
C ILE A 111 16.03 -18.14 -24.23
N GLU A 112 15.04 -17.96 -25.11
CA GLU A 112 15.21 -18.16 -26.55
C GLU A 112 16.30 -17.26 -27.12
N TRP A 113 16.29 -16.00 -26.71
CA TRP A 113 17.24 -15.00 -27.20
C TRP A 113 18.67 -15.28 -26.73
N VAL A 114 18.88 -15.62 -25.45
CA VAL A 114 20.20 -15.99 -24.93
C VAL A 114 20.69 -17.28 -25.60
N ALA A 115 19.83 -18.29 -25.78
CA ALA A 115 20.20 -19.50 -26.49
C ALA A 115 20.70 -19.19 -27.92
N LEU A 116 20.07 -18.24 -28.61
CA LEU A 116 20.51 -17.78 -29.93
C LEU A 116 21.89 -17.11 -29.87
N GLN A 117 22.14 -16.24 -28.89
CA GLN A 117 23.44 -15.58 -28.71
C GLN A 117 24.56 -16.58 -28.38
N VAL A 118 24.31 -17.51 -27.46
CA VAL A 118 25.23 -18.59 -27.09
C VAL A 118 25.55 -19.47 -28.29
N SER A 119 24.53 -19.83 -29.07
CA SER A 119 24.66 -20.61 -30.31
C SER A 119 25.49 -19.86 -31.36
N GLY A 120 25.31 -18.54 -31.50
CA GLY A 120 26.12 -17.67 -32.34
C GLY A 120 27.59 -17.65 -31.93
N PHE A 121 27.85 -17.43 -30.64
CA PHE A 121 29.19 -17.42 -30.06
C PHE A 121 29.91 -18.77 -30.19
N SER A 122 29.19 -19.89 -30.02
CA SER A 122 29.72 -21.24 -30.23
C SER A 122 30.20 -21.51 -31.66
N ARG A 123 29.60 -20.82 -32.65
CA ARG A 123 29.99 -20.92 -34.08
C ARG A 123 31.10 -19.93 -34.45
N ASN A 124 31.10 -18.74 -33.85
CA ASN A 124 32.04 -17.67 -34.15
C ASN A 124 32.43 -16.92 -32.87
N PRO A 125 33.68 -17.02 -32.40
CA PRO A 125 34.16 -16.26 -31.24
C PRO A 125 34.02 -14.73 -31.40
N GLY A 126 33.99 -14.23 -32.64
CA GLY A 126 33.73 -12.83 -32.97
C GLY A 126 32.26 -12.43 -33.00
N HIS A 127 31.32 -13.30 -32.61
CA HIS A 127 29.88 -13.01 -32.59
C HIS A 127 29.53 -11.75 -31.78
N PHE A 128 30.28 -11.50 -30.70
CA PHE A 128 30.12 -10.32 -29.85
C PHE A 128 30.80 -9.04 -30.39
N ALA A 129 31.22 -9.00 -31.66
CA ALA A 129 31.69 -7.76 -32.29
C ALA A 129 30.55 -6.89 -32.83
N GLN A 130 29.33 -7.44 -32.93
CA GLN A 130 28.14 -6.69 -33.35
C GLN A 130 27.69 -5.71 -32.27
N ARG A 131 27.28 -4.51 -32.68
CA ARG A 131 26.83 -3.44 -31.78
C ARG A 131 25.37 -3.13 -32.01
N ALA A 132 24.63 -2.96 -30.92
CA ALA A 132 23.25 -2.50 -30.94
C ALA A 132 23.14 -1.05 -30.44
N SER A 133 21.94 -0.49 -30.50
CA SER A 133 21.60 0.79 -29.87
C SER A 133 20.54 0.57 -28.79
N ALA A 134 20.73 1.19 -27.62
CA ALA A 134 19.82 1.09 -26.48
C ALA A 134 18.98 2.37 -26.31
N SER A 135 17.87 2.26 -25.58
CA SER A 135 17.13 3.45 -25.12
C SER A 135 17.82 4.12 -23.93
N THR A 136 17.39 5.34 -23.58
CA THR A 136 17.94 6.11 -22.44
C THR A 136 17.31 5.73 -21.09
N VAL A 137 16.40 4.75 -21.07
CA VAL A 137 15.72 4.28 -19.86
C VAL A 137 16.75 3.69 -18.89
N PRO A 138 16.65 3.98 -17.57
CA PRO A 138 17.49 3.38 -16.54
C PRO A 138 17.51 1.85 -16.59
N GLU A 139 18.62 1.29 -16.13
CA GLU A 139 18.86 -0.14 -16.10
C GLU A 139 18.91 -0.65 -14.66
N GLN A 140 18.52 -1.90 -14.50
CA GLN A 140 18.62 -2.64 -13.26
C GLN A 140 18.92 -4.12 -13.54
N SER A 141 19.11 -4.89 -12.47
CA SER A 141 19.28 -6.35 -12.58
C SER A 141 18.00 -7.01 -13.11
N LEU A 142 18.12 -8.27 -13.54
CA LEU A 142 16.94 -9.04 -13.96
C LEU A 142 15.98 -9.37 -12.81
N GLU A 143 16.36 -9.15 -11.54
CA GLU A 143 15.45 -9.30 -10.38
C GLU A 143 14.25 -8.35 -10.47
N GLY A 144 14.39 -7.24 -11.20
CA GLY A 144 13.27 -6.33 -11.48
C GLY A 144 12.10 -6.99 -12.21
N LEU A 145 12.27 -8.17 -12.83
CA LEU A 145 11.18 -8.94 -13.42
C LEU A 145 10.22 -9.51 -12.38
N ASP A 146 10.67 -9.77 -11.14
CA ASP A 146 9.85 -10.42 -10.12
C ASP A 146 8.73 -9.51 -9.60
N GLY A 147 8.98 -8.20 -9.51
CA GLY A 147 7.96 -7.22 -9.17
C GLY A 147 6.78 -7.20 -10.15
N LEU A 148 7.01 -7.58 -11.41
CA LEU A 148 5.95 -7.63 -12.43
C LEU A 148 4.86 -8.65 -12.09
N ALA A 149 5.16 -9.71 -11.34
CA ALA A 149 4.19 -10.74 -10.98
C ALA A 149 2.96 -10.18 -10.23
N TYR A 150 3.14 -9.06 -9.53
CA TYR A 150 2.12 -8.43 -8.69
C TYR A 150 1.46 -7.22 -9.38
N LEU A 151 1.92 -6.85 -10.57
CA LEU A 151 1.33 -5.76 -11.34
C LEU A 151 0.06 -6.23 -12.04
N HIS A 152 -1.00 -5.47 -11.81
CA HIS A 152 -2.21 -5.53 -12.61
C HIS A 152 -2.70 -4.12 -12.86
N ARG A 153 -3.33 -3.86 -14.02
CA ARG A 153 -3.90 -2.53 -14.31
C ARG A 153 -4.89 -2.03 -13.26
N PHE A 154 -5.55 -2.95 -12.55
CA PHE A 154 -6.51 -2.66 -11.47
C PHE A 154 -5.87 -2.50 -10.09
N ASN A 155 -4.58 -2.82 -9.92
CA ASN A 155 -3.86 -2.66 -8.65
C ASN A 155 -3.22 -1.27 -8.51
N ARG A 156 -3.43 -0.39 -9.50
CA ARG A 156 -2.94 0.99 -9.46
C ARG A 156 -3.86 1.84 -8.59
N THR A 157 -3.60 1.83 -7.29
CA THR A 157 -4.36 2.60 -6.31
C THR A 157 -3.78 4.00 -6.06
N ASP A 158 -2.62 4.30 -6.64
CA ASP A 158 -1.97 5.61 -6.54
C ASP A 158 -2.70 6.63 -7.42
N ASP A 159 -3.75 7.21 -6.86
CA ASP A 159 -4.43 8.37 -7.40
C ASP A 159 -4.15 9.57 -6.48
N PRO A 160 -3.30 10.53 -6.92
CA PRO A 160 -2.98 11.72 -6.12
C PRO A 160 -4.21 12.53 -5.71
N GLY A 161 -5.26 12.54 -6.55
CA GLY A 161 -6.53 13.19 -6.26
C GLY A 161 -7.30 12.48 -5.15
N LEU A 162 -7.37 11.14 -5.17
CA LEU A 162 -7.97 10.36 -4.08
C LEU A 162 -7.15 10.47 -2.79
N MET A 163 -5.82 10.43 -2.87
CA MET A 163 -4.93 10.63 -1.72
C MET A 163 -5.13 12.01 -1.09
N GLN A 164 -5.28 13.06 -1.90
CA GLN A 164 -5.57 14.39 -1.39
C GLN A 164 -6.97 14.47 -0.75
N LYS A 165 -7.98 13.81 -1.34
CA LYS A 165 -9.33 13.73 -0.75
C LYS A 165 -9.33 12.97 0.59
N ALA A 166 -8.56 11.88 0.69
CA ALA A 166 -8.45 11.06 1.90
C ALA A 166 -7.83 11.82 3.09
N ARG A 167 -7.12 12.92 2.86
CA ARG A 167 -6.63 13.82 3.93
C ARG A 167 -7.74 14.59 4.64
N THR A 168 -8.95 14.64 4.09
CA THR A 168 -10.10 15.26 4.76
C THR A 168 -10.71 14.26 5.73
N PRO A 169 -10.77 14.54 7.05
CA PRO A 169 -11.40 13.62 8.00
C PRO A 169 -12.85 13.35 7.64
N LEU A 170 -13.28 12.08 7.74
CA LEU A 170 -14.65 11.64 7.46
C LEU A 170 -15.69 12.51 8.18
N ILE A 171 -15.42 12.85 9.43
CA ILE A 171 -16.36 13.65 10.24
C ILE A 171 -16.63 15.03 9.63
N LYS A 172 -15.65 15.67 8.97
CA LYS A 172 -15.89 16.95 8.27
C LYS A 172 -16.84 16.80 7.09
N GLN A 173 -16.72 15.70 6.34
CA GLN A 173 -17.62 15.40 5.24
C GLN A 173 -19.03 15.10 5.74
N LEU A 174 -19.14 14.33 6.84
CA LEU A 174 -20.42 14.03 7.49
C LEU A 174 -21.09 15.31 7.99
N GLU A 175 -20.40 16.16 8.74
CA GLU A 175 -20.94 17.42 9.24
C GLU A 175 -21.44 18.34 8.12
N HIS A 176 -20.70 18.41 7.02
CA HIS A 176 -21.16 19.14 5.83
C HIS A 176 -22.48 18.55 5.30
N GLY A 177 -22.57 17.22 5.17
CA GLY A 177 -23.80 16.55 4.76
C GLY A 177 -24.97 16.80 5.72
N LEU A 178 -24.73 16.72 7.04
CA LEU A 178 -25.73 16.99 8.09
C LEU A 178 -26.31 18.41 7.99
N ARG A 179 -25.49 19.40 7.64
CA ARG A 179 -25.93 20.79 7.45
C ARG A 179 -26.67 21.00 6.13
N THR A 180 -26.14 20.45 5.04
CA THR A 180 -26.72 20.59 3.70
C THR A 180 -28.11 19.96 3.61
N PHE A 181 -28.32 18.82 4.29
CA PHE A 181 -29.58 18.09 4.29
C PHE A 181 -30.34 18.21 5.61
N ALA A 182 -30.15 19.33 6.34
CA ALA A 182 -30.61 19.54 7.72
C ALA A 182 -32.05 19.09 7.99
N ASP A 183 -32.99 19.35 7.07
CA ASP A 183 -34.41 19.10 7.30
C ASP A 183 -34.88 17.71 6.87
N ARG A 184 -34.00 16.88 6.30
CA ARG A 184 -34.31 15.49 5.96
C ARG A 184 -34.30 14.60 7.21
N PRO A 185 -35.12 13.54 7.23
CA PRO A 185 -35.07 12.54 8.29
C PRO A 185 -33.68 11.84 8.29
N ALA A 186 -33.10 11.73 9.48
CA ALA A 186 -31.81 11.09 9.72
C ALA A 186 -31.96 9.74 10.43
N LEU A 187 -32.85 9.68 11.43
CA LEU A 187 -33.08 8.49 12.24
C LEU A 187 -34.59 8.30 12.46
N GLU A 188 -35.02 7.05 12.42
CA GLU A 188 -36.34 6.63 12.88
C GLU A 188 -36.14 5.54 13.94
N ILE A 189 -36.47 5.86 15.18
CA ILE A 189 -36.24 4.97 16.34
C ILE A 189 -37.47 5.01 17.23
N ALA A 190 -38.02 3.84 17.54
CA ALA A 190 -39.20 3.70 18.40
C ALA A 190 -40.41 4.57 17.97
N GLY A 191 -40.61 4.73 16.66
CA GLY A 191 -41.70 5.56 16.09
C GLY A 191 -41.45 7.07 16.12
N LEU A 192 -40.27 7.51 16.58
CA LEU A 192 -39.85 8.90 16.55
C LEU A 192 -38.87 9.14 15.39
N THR A 193 -39.12 10.19 14.62
CA THR A 193 -38.23 10.62 13.54
C THR A 193 -37.42 11.83 13.98
N LEU A 194 -36.09 11.75 13.86
CA LEU A 194 -35.17 12.88 14.04
C LEU A 194 -34.63 13.33 12.69
N SER A 195 -34.62 14.65 12.46
CA SER A 195 -33.93 15.24 11.31
C SER A 195 -32.41 15.30 11.50
N TYR A 196 -31.67 15.48 10.41
CA TYR A 196 -30.22 15.68 10.49
C TYR A 196 -29.84 16.90 11.34
N ARG A 197 -30.65 17.96 11.30
CA ARG A 197 -30.48 19.15 12.16
C ARG A 197 -30.57 18.80 13.64
N GLN A 198 -31.57 18.00 14.02
CA GLN A 198 -31.79 17.60 15.42
C GLN A 198 -30.67 16.68 15.89
N LEU A 199 -30.27 15.71 15.06
CA LEU A 199 -29.16 14.81 15.37
C LEU A 199 -27.84 15.56 15.52
N LEU A 200 -27.53 16.49 14.60
CA LEU A 200 -26.34 17.33 14.68
C LEU A 200 -26.34 18.18 15.95
N ARG A 201 -27.48 18.79 16.30
CA ARG A 201 -27.59 19.60 17.53
C ARG A 201 -27.31 18.77 18.78
N HIS A 202 -27.85 17.56 18.85
CA HIS A 202 -27.60 16.66 19.98
C HIS A 202 -26.12 16.24 20.04
N SER A 203 -25.52 15.90 18.90
CA SER A 203 -24.09 15.61 18.80
C SER A 203 -23.25 16.79 19.31
N LEU A 204 -23.53 18.01 18.87
CA LEU A 204 -22.81 19.21 19.31
C LEU A 204 -22.96 19.47 20.82
N ALA A 205 -24.13 19.21 21.41
CA ALA A 205 -24.31 19.32 22.86
C ALA A 205 -23.43 18.32 23.63
N ILE A 206 -23.34 17.08 23.13
CA ILE A 206 -22.46 16.06 23.72
C ILE A 206 -20.99 16.46 23.53
N GLN A 207 -20.59 16.99 22.36
CA GLN A 207 -19.22 17.48 22.14
C GLN A 207 -18.82 18.55 23.15
N GLN A 208 -19.72 19.48 23.47
CA GLN A 208 -19.45 20.55 24.46
C GLN A 208 -19.14 20.00 25.85
N VAL A 209 -19.80 18.91 26.24
CA VAL A 209 -19.55 18.23 27.53
C VAL A 209 -18.31 17.35 27.46
N LEU A 210 -18.08 16.69 26.31
CA LEU A 210 -17.01 15.72 26.12
C LEU A 210 -15.63 16.39 25.96
N GLN A 211 -15.54 17.47 25.18
CA GLN A 211 -14.27 18.10 24.81
C GLN A 211 -13.36 18.45 26.00
N PRO A 212 -13.85 19.03 27.12
CA PRO A 212 -13.02 19.35 28.28
C PRO A 212 -12.47 18.12 29.02
N LEU A 213 -13.10 16.96 28.83
CA LEU A 213 -12.69 15.69 29.44
C LEU A 213 -11.59 14.98 28.64
N LEU A 214 -11.37 15.42 27.40
CA LEU A 214 -10.38 14.86 26.50
C LEU A 214 -9.05 15.60 26.66
N GLY A 215 -8.01 14.89 27.05
CA GLY A 215 -6.66 15.43 27.19
C GLY A 215 -5.95 15.67 25.85
N PRO A 216 -4.88 16.48 25.83
CA PRO A 216 -4.01 16.61 24.66
C PRO A 216 -3.22 15.32 24.41
N GLY A 217 -3.09 14.89 23.16
CA GLY A 217 -2.31 13.68 22.80
C GLY A 217 -2.81 12.97 21.55
N GLN A 218 -2.48 11.67 21.42
CA GLN A 218 -3.08 10.80 20.41
C GLN A 218 -4.61 10.76 20.56
N ALA A 219 -5.33 10.39 19.49
CA ALA A 219 -6.78 10.39 19.47
C ALA A 219 -7.35 9.60 20.67
N PRO A 220 -7.99 10.27 21.66
CA PRO A 220 -8.41 9.62 22.89
C PRO A 220 -9.55 8.63 22.61
N VAL A 221 -9.63 7.56 23.40
CA VAL A 221 -10.67 6.54 23.24
C VAL A 221 -11.84 6.84 24.19
N VAL A 222 -13.05 6.89 23.64
CA VAL A 222 -14.29 7.11 24.37
C VAL A 222 -15.16 5.87 24.27
N GLY A 223 -15.41 5.20 25.39
CA GLY A 223 -16.37 4.10 25.46
C GLY A 223 -17.80 4.62 25.30
N ILE A 224 -18.63 3.90 24.55
CA ILE A 224 -20.06 4.22 24.41
C ILE A 224 -20.86 2.96 24.70
N CYS A 225 -21.64 2.98 25.78
CA CYS A 225 -22.54 1.90 26.16
C CYS A 225 -23.97 2.44 26.28
N LEU A 226 -24.69 2.42 25.17
CA LEU A 226 -26.06 2.93 25.05
C LEU A 226 -26.88 1.97 24.20
N ASP A 227 -28.15 1.76 24.58
CA ASP A 227 -29.11 1.10 23.69
C ASP A 227 -29.34 1.94 22.40
N LYS A 228 -29.91 1.28 21.39
CA LYS A 228 -30.29 1.92 20.12
C LYS A 228 -31.22 3.11 20.37
N SER A 229 -30.65 4.30 20.31
CA SER A 229 -31.29 5.56 20.69
C SER A 229 -30.68 6.73 19.92
N ALA A 230 -31.37 7.87 19.90
CA ALA A 230 -30.78 9.10 19.38
C ALA A 230 -29.49 9.49 20.12
N GLY A 231 -29.39 9.18 21.42
CA GLY A 231 -28.18 9.37 22.23
C GLY A 231 -26.99 8.59 21.67
N LEU A 232 -27.16 7.29 21.37
CA LEU A 232 -26.09 6.45 20.81
C LEU A 232 -25.47 7.07 19.55
N TYR A 233 -26.29 7.40 18.57
CA TYR A 233 -25.80 7.95 17.30
C TYR A 233 -25.22 9.37 17.46
N ALA A 234 -25.82 10.19 18.33
CA ALA A 234 -25.27 11.51 18.65
C ALA A 234 -23.91 11.40 19.37
N SER A 235 -23.74 10.44 20.27
CA SER A 235 -22.47 10.17 20.97
C SER A 235 -21.35 9.72 20.03
N ILE A 236 -21.67 8.91 19.00
CA ILE A 236 -20.70 8.51 17.97
C ILE A 236 -20.23 9.75 17.18
N LEU A 237 -21.17 10.56 16.68
CA LEU A 237 -20.85 11.78 15.94
C LEU A 237 -20.09 12.78 16.83
N ALA A 238 -20.44 12.86 18.11
CA ALA A 238 -19.78 13.74 19.05
C ALA A 238 -18.33 13.33 19.28
N THR A 239 -18.10 12.04 19.54
CA THR A 239 -16.77 11.47 19.74
C THR A 239 -15.87 11.73 18.53
N LEU A 240 -16.37 11.43 17.33
CA LEU A 240 -15.63 11.70 16.09
C LEU A 240 -15.36 13.19 15.87
N GLY A 241 -16.32 14.05 16.21
CA GLY A 241 -16.19 15.51 16.07
C GLY A 241 -15.15 16.12 17.03
N CYS A 242 -14.98 15.50 18.20
CA CYS A 242 -13.91 15.83 19.14
C CYS A 242 -12.53 15.35 18.69
N GLY A 243 -12.42 14.62 17.56
CA GLY A 243 -11.17 13.99 17.12
C GLY A 243 -10.81 12.73 17.92
N ALA A 244 -11.77 12.17 18.65
CA ALA A 244 -11.63 10.97 19.46
C ALA A 244 -12.09 9.72 18.70
N VAL A 245 -11.68 8.55 19.20
CA VAL A 245 -12.12 7.24 18.70
C VAL A 245 -13.19 6.70 19.62
N TYR A 246 -14.32 6.24 19.06
CA TYR A 246 -15.33 5.58 19.88
C TYR A 246 -15.05 4.08 20.01
N LEU A 247 -15.24 3.54 21.21
CA LEU A 247 -15.24 2.12 21.50
C LEU A 247 -16.69 1.70 21.81
N PRO A 248 -17.36 0.97 20.89
CA PRO A 248 -18.72 0.51 21.15
C PRO A 248 -18.71 -0.60 22.20
N LEU A 249 -19.58 -0.46 23.20
CA LEU A 249 -19.85 -1.47 24.21
C LEU A 249 -21.30 -1.93 24.07
N GLU A 250 -21.51 -3.24 24.02
CA GLU A 250 -22.85 -3.83 23.99
C GLU A 250 -23.38 -3.92 25.42
N PRO A 251 -24.53 -3.30 25.77
CA PRO A 251 -25.07 -3.33 27.13
C PRO A 251 -25.31 -4.74 27.68
N GLY A 252 -25.66 -5.69 26.80
CA GLY A 252 -25.87 -7.09 27.17
C GLY A 252 -24.60 -7.92 27.40
N HIS A 253 -23.40 -7.36 27.18
CA HIS A 253 -22.16 -8.08 27.48
C HIS A 253 -21.91 -8.20 29.00
N PRO A 254 -21.26 -9.29 29.45
CA PRO A 254 -20.86 -9.40 30.85
C PRO A 254 -19.95 -8.24 31.28
N LEU A 255 -20.18 -7.70 32.48
CA LEU A 255 -19.40 -6.57 33.02
C LEU A 255 -17.88 -6.77 32.96
N PRO A 256 -17.31 -7.96 33.30
CA PRO A 256 -15.86 -8.17 33.19
C PRO A 256 -15.32 -7.99 31.77
N ARG A 257 -16.13 -8.31 30.74
CA ARG A 257 -15.75 -8.13 29.33
C ARG A 257 -15.74 -6.66 28.95
N GLN A 258 -16.78 -5.91 29.33
CA GLN A 258 -16.86 -4.47 29.06
C GLN A 258 -15.71 -3.73 29.76
N GLN A 259 -15.41 -4.09 31.01
CA GLN A 259 -14.29 -3.53 31.77
C GLN A 259 -12.95 -3.82 31.07
N ALA A 260 -12.69 -5.07 30.70
CA ALA A 260 -11.45 -5.44 30.01
C ALA A 260 -11.31 -4.71 28.66
N MET A 261 -12.40 -4.49 27.92
CA MET A 261 -12.37 -3.70 26.68
C MET A 261 -11.97 -2.25 26.92
N LEU A 262 -12.58 -1.61 27.93
CA LEU A 262 -12.27 -0.22 28.31
C LEU A 262 -10.81 -0.07 28.75
N GLU A 263 -10.32 -0.98 29.61
CA GLU A 263 -8.95 -0.98 30.11
C GLU A 263 -7.92 -1.22 29.00
N ASN A 264 -8.13 -2.26 28.17
CA ASN A 264 -7.21 -2.59 27.09
C ASN A 264 -7.11 -1.49 26.03
N ALA A 265 -8.22 -0.78 25.78
CA ALA A 265 -8.25 0.32 24.84
C ALA A 265 -7.78 1.66 25.44
N GLY A 266 -7.51 1.72 26.74
CA GLY A 266 -7.16 2.97 27.43
C GLY A 266 -8.27 4.02 27.36
N ALA A 267 -9.53 3.60 27.46
CA ALA A 267 -10.68 4.49 27.35
C ALA A 267 -10.67 5.55 28.47
N VAL A 268 -10.74 6.82 28.10
CA VAL A 268 -10.64 7.96 29.03
C VAL A 268 -11.99 8.41 29.56
N VAL A 269 -13.06 8.18 28.79
CA VAL A 269 -14.44 8.56 29.13
C VAL A 269 -15.39 7.44 28.71
N LEU A 270 -16.42 7.19 29.51
CA LEU A 270 -17.56 6.32 29.18
C LEU A 270 -18.83 7.15 29.00
N LEU A 271 -19.47 7.06 27.84
CA LEU A 271 -20.80 7.62 27.57
C LEU A 271 -21.85 6.53 27.80
N ASP A 272 -22.86 6.82 28.63
CA ASP A 272 -23.96 5.89 28.92
C ASP A 272 -25.27 6.65 29.26
N ASP A 273 -26.27 5.92 29.79
CA ASP A 273 -27.61 6.39 30.15
C ASP A 273 -27.81 6.73 31.65
N GLY A 274 -26.72 6.85 32.40
CA GLY A 274 -26.69 7.09 33.83
C GLY A 274 -26.76 5.84 34.71
N GLN A 275 -27.01 4.65 34.15
CA GLN A 275 -27.23 3.42 34.92
C GLN A 275 -26.08 2.39 34.82
N HIS A 276 -25.08 2.65 33.98
CA HIS A 276 -24.02 1.67 33.72
C HIS A 276 -23.21 1.33 35.00
N PRO A 277 -23.04 0.03 35.36
CA PRO A 277 -22.37 -0.34 36.62
C PRO A 277 -20.91 0.12 36.75
N LEU A 278 -20.21 0.30 35.62
CA LEU A 278 -18.82 0.78 35.61
C LEU A 278 -18.67 2.30 35.77
N ARG A 279 -19.74 3.09 35.88
CA ARG A 279 -19.68 4.56 36.10
C ARG A 279 -18.90 4.99 37.33
N ARG A 280 -18.74 4.09 38.31
CA ARG A 280 -17.97 4.33 39.54
C ARG A 280 -16.46 4.10 39.34
N HIS A 281 -16.07 3.40 38.28
CA HIS A 281 -14.70 2.98 37.99
C HIS A 281 -14.07 3.78 36.85
N PHE A 282 -14.88 4.39 36.00
CA PHE A 282 -14.43 5.24 34.89
C PHE A 282 -15.03 6.63 34.99
N MET A 283 -14.36 7.64 34.42
CA MET A 283 -14.98 8.94 34.17
C MET A 283 -16.14 8.73 33.20
N ALA A 284 -17.36 9.04 33.63
CA ALA A 284 -18.55 8.71 32.85
C ALA A 284 -19.53 9.88 32.73
N VAL A 285 -20.13 10.01 31.54
CA VAL A 285 -21.10 11.06 31.19
C VAL A 285 -22.44 10.39 30.94
N ASP A 286 -23.48 10.91 31.61
CA ASP A 286 -24.87 10.49 31.38
C ASP A 286 -25.43 11.29 30.21
N VAL A 287 -25.53 10.64 29.05
CA VAL A 287 -26.01 11.24 27.80
C VAL A 287 -27.49 11.58 27.87
N SER A 288 -28.28 10.85 28.68
CA SER A 288 -29.72 11.08 28.82
C SER A 288 -30.05 12.44 29.46
N ARG A 289 -29.09 13.02 30.19
CA ARG A 289 -29.23 14.33 30.86
C ARG A 289 -28.76 15.51 30.01
N ILE A 290 -28.16 15.27 28.84
CA ILE A 290 -27.64 16.33 27.99
C ILE A 290 -28.79 16.92 27.17
N ASP A 291 -29.22 18.12 27.54
CA ASP A 291 -30.27 18.81 26.81
C ASP A 291 -29.79 19.30 25.44
N SER A 292 -30.46 18.83 24.39
CA SER A 292 -30.21 19.24 23.02
C SER A 292 -30.93 20.53 22.63
N GLN A 293 -31.84 21.07 23.46
CA GLN A 293 -32.63 22.26 23.15
C GLN A 293 -31.88 23.58 23.42
N HIS A 294 -30.86 23.58 24.28
CA HIS A 294 -30.14 24.78 24.72
C HIS A 294 -28.79 25.05 24.02
N VAL A 295 -28.50 24.44 22.87
CA VAL A 295 -27.33 24.84 22.05
C VAL A 295 -27.59 26.22 21.44
N ALA A 296 -27.39 27.27 22.26
CA ALA A 296 -27.61 28.66 21.91
C ALA A 296 -26.77 29.02 20.68
N GLY A 297 -27.45 29.56 19.66
CA GLY A 297 -26.80 30.09 18.48
C GLY A 297 -25.75 31.12 18.87
N ARG A 298 -24.53 30.96 18.34
CA ARG A 298 -23.53 32.02 18.15
C ARG A 298 -22.44 31.47 17.25
N GLU A 299 -21.94 32.35 16.37
CA GLU A 299 -20.92 32.20 15.33
C GLU A 299 -19.52 31.74 15.85
N LYS A 300 -19.44 30.98 16.94
CA LYS A 300 -18.20 30.47 17.55
C LYS A 300 -17.87 29.02 17.20
N VAL A 301 -18.66 28.39 16.32
CA VAL A 301 -18.42 27.01 15.89
C VAL A 301 -17.13 26.91 15.05
N GLU A 302 -16.76 27.94 14.27
CA GLU A 302 -15.48 27.94 13.52
C GLU A 302 -14.23 28.02 14.43
N LEU A 303 -14.31 28.71 15.56
CA LEU A 303 -13.17 28.94 16.46
C LEU A 303 -12.79 27.70 17.29
N LEU A 304 -13.74 26.83 17.65
CA LEU A 304 -13.43 25.56 18.33
C LEU A 304 -12.64 24.59 17.43
N PHE A 305 -12.83 24.68 16.11
CA PHE A 305 -12.16 23.81 15.14
C PHE A 305 -10.80 24.33 14.66
N GLU A 306 -10.56 25.64 14.71
CA GLU A 306 -9.23 26.20 14.43
C GLU A 306 -8.22 25.86 15.53
N VAL A 307 -8.64 25.74 16.78
CA VAL A 307 -7.77 25.29 17.88
C VAL A 307 -7.31 23.83 17.69
N ASN A 308 -8.19 22.97 17.15
CA ASN A 308 -7.84 21.57 16.81
C ASN A 308 -6.96 21.43 15.55
N ARG A 309 -6.65 22.50 14.79
CA ARG A 309 -5.66 22.44 13.69
C ARG A 309 -4.23 22.23 14.18
N LEU A 310 -3.92 22.57 15.44
CA LEU A 310 -2.53 22.65 15.92
C LEU A 310 -2.00 21.40 16.62
N SER A 311 -2.79 20.32 16.77
CA SER A 311 -2.39 19.22 17.66
C SER A 311 -2.45 17.80 17.07
N ILE A 312 -2.86 17.61 15.81
CA ILE A 312 -2.82 16.29 15.18
C ILE A 312 -1.68 16.25 14.16
N SER A 313 -0.47 16.05 14.69
CA SER A 313 0.66 15.57 13.91
C SER A 313 0.41 14.11 13.56
N TYR A 314 -0.01 13.83 12.33
CA TYR A 314 0.11 12.49 11.78
C TYR A 314 1.60 12.25 11.53
N GLY A 315 2.24 11.50 12.43
CA GLY A 315 3.58 10.98 12.18
C GLY A 315 3.57 10.12 10.90
N PRO A 316 4.69 10.07 10.15
CA PRO A 316 4.76 9.28 8.94
C PRO A 316 4.44 7.81 9.27
N CYS A 317 3.48 7.23 8.56
CA CYS A 317 3.36 5.78 8.47
C CYS A 317 4.66 5.26 7.85
N ASN A 318 5.58 4.75 8.67
CA ASN A 318 6.71 3.99 8.17
C ASN A 318 6.14 2.74 7.52
N GLY A 319 6.06 2.76 6.19
CA GLY A 319 5.85 1.58 5.39
C GLY A 319 6.94 0.57 5.74
N ILE A 320 6.50 -0.60 6.18
CA ILE A 320 7.36 -1.78 6.26
C ILE A 320 7.66 -2.13 4.80
N ALA A 321 8.84 -1.73 4.35
CA ALA A 321 9.50 -2.27 3.17
C ALA A 321 10.16 -3.60 3.54
#